data_AF-A0A925J095-F1
#
_entry.id   AF-A0A925J095-F1
#
_cell.length_a   1.000
_cell.length_b   1.000
_cell.length_c   1.000
_cell.angle_alpha   90.00
_cell.angle_beta   90.00
_cell.angle_gamma   90.00
#
_symmetry.space_group_name_H-M   'P 1'
#
loop_
_entity.id
_entity.type
_entity.pdbx_description
1 polymer ?
#
loop_
_entity_poly.entity_id
_entity_poly.type
_entity_poly.pdbx_seq_one_letter_code
_entity_poly.pdbx_strand_id
1 'polypeptide(L)'
;MSGRVGIEVASDVIRGVVVPRWRSAPTRMFEVTWDSTNPASALSALQGEVVAPDAVFVAIGLAFLHVARVQLPPSGPEAREAMVQVEPQRFFPVGDAVRAALGPESDVAFAADAAWLGALEAALGTWG
;
A
#
# COMPACT_ATOMS: atom_id res chain seq x y z
N MET A 1 -8.53 -23.93 2.35
CA MET A 1 -7.55 -23.62 1.29
C MET A 1 -7.34 -22.13 1.28
N SER A 2 -6.13 -21.70 1.57
CA SER A 2 -5.71 -20.30 1.55
C SER A 2 -5.66 -19.80 0.10
N GLY A 3 -6.13 -18.56 -0.10
CA GLY A 3 -6.13 -17.88 -1.39
C GLY A 3 -5.19 -16.68 -1.36
N ARG A 4 -4.99 -16.04 -2.51
CA ARG A 4 -4.39 -14.71 -2.59
C ARG A 4 -5.44 -13.67 -2.23
N VAL A 5 -5.06 -12.64 -1.51
CA VAL A 5 -5.96 -11.55 -1.14
C VAL A 5 -5.44 -10.26 -1.76
N GLY A 6 -6.29 -9.58 -2.52
CA GLY A 6 -6.08 -8.19 -2.92
C GLY A 6 -6.86 -7.27 -2.00
N ILE A 7 -6.23 -6.21 -1.51
CA ILE A 7 -6.78 -5.30 -0.51
C ILE A 7 -6.61 -3.88 -0.98
N GLU A 8 -7.68 -3.10 -0.94
CA GLU A 8 -7.65 -1.65 -1.05
C GLU A 8 -7.81 -1.06 0.35
N VAL A 9 -6.85 -0.22 0.74
CA VAL A 9 -6.88 0.53 2.00
C VAL A 9 -7.29 1.97 1.70
N ALA A 10 -8.58 2.28 1.85
CA ALA A 10 -9.13 3.63 1.69
C ALA A 10 -9.28 4.33 3.05
N SER A 11 -9.63 5.63 3.07
CA SER A 11 -9.63 6.45 4.29
C SER A 11 -10.63 6.01 5.37
N ASP A 12 -11.70 5.34 4.96
CA ASP A 12 -12.87 5.00 5.77
C ASP A 12 -13.19 3.50 5.74
N VAL A 13 -12.82 2.82 4.65
CA VAL A 13 -13.07 1.40 4.46
C VAL A 13 -11.82 0.67 3.96
N ILE A 14 -11.73 -0.60 4.31
CA ILE A 14 -10.85 -1.55 3.64
C ILE A 14 -11.73 -2.47 2.81
N ARG A 15 -11.42 -2.57 1.51
CA ARG A 15 -12.06 -3.51 0.60
C ARG A 15 -11.10 -4.63 0.28
N GLY A 16 -11.62 -5.83 0.04
CA GLY A 16 -10.77 -6.91 -0.42
C GLY A 16 -11.49 -7.96 -1.22
N VAL A 17 -10.67 -8.68 -1.99
CA VAL A 17 -11.09 -9.79 -2.83
C VAL A 17 -10.19 -10.99 -2.55
N VAL A 18 -10.81 -12.16 -2.40
CA VAL A 18 -10.09 -13.43 -2.25
C VAL A 18 -10.12 -14.16 -3.57
N VAL A 19 -8.93 -14.48 -4.10
CA VAL A 19 -8.75 -15.22 -5.34
C VAL A 19 -8.05 -16.55 -5.03
N PRO A 20 -8.70 -17.70 -5.28
CA PRO A 20 -8.09 -18.99 -5.05
C PRO A 20 -6.92 -19.23 -6.02
N ARG A 21 -5.97 -20.12 -5.67
CA ARG A 21 -4.81 -20.40 -6.54
C ARG A 21 -5.19 -21.01 -7.90
N TRP A 22 -6.27 -21.76 -7.96
CA TRP A 22 -6.63 -22.61 -9.11
C TRP A 22 -7.62 -21.96 -10.10
N ARG A 23 -8.10 -20.75 -9.81
CA ARG A 23 -8.98 -19.95 -10.68
C ARG A 23 -8.60 -18.48 -10.64
N SER A 24 -8.82 -17.78 -11.74
CA SER A 24 -8.58 -16.33 -11.84
C SER A 24 -9.76 -15.48 -11.37
N ALA A 25 -10.90 -16.10 -11.05
CA ALA A 25 -12.10 -15.39 -10.61
C ALA A 25 -12.12 -15.25 -9.07
N PRO A 26 -12.53 -14.09 -8.53
CA PRO A 26 -12.74 -13.92 -7.10
C PRO A 26 -13.79 -14.89 -6.56
N THR A 27 -13.55 -15.46 -5.38
CA THR A 27 -14.51 -16.32 -4.68
C THR A 27 -15.22 -15.61 -3.54
N ARG A 28 -14.65 -14.50 -3.04
CA ARG A 28 -15.21 -13.69 -1.96
C ARG A 28 -14.79 -12.25 -2.14
N MET A 29 -15.68 -11.34 -1.77
CA MET A 29 -15.42 -9.91 -1.62
C MET A 29 -15.86 -9.49 -0.22
N PHE A 30 -15.17 -8.52 0.37
CA PHE A 30 -15.53 -7.96 1.67
C PHE A 30 -15.22 -6.46 1.70
N GLU A 31 -15.93 -5.77 2.59
CA GLU A 31 -15.71 -4.37 2.92
C GLU A 31 -15.87 -4.23 4.43
N VAL A 32 -14.88 -3.62 5.10
CA VAL A 32 -14.84 -3.46 6.54
C VAL A 32 -14.46 -2.04 6.90
N THR A 33 -15.12 -1.47 7.90
CA THR A 33 -14.74 -0.17 8.47
C THR A 33 -13.48 -0.33 9.31
N TRP A 34 -12.64 0.71 9.34
CA TRP A 34 -11.42 0.71 10.13
C TRP A 34 -11.07 2.13 10.61
N ASP A 35 -10.13 2.23 11.55
CA ASP A 35 -9.62 3.52 12.02
C ASP A 35 -8.32 3.84 11.27
N SER A 36 -8.41 4.73 10.28
CA SER A 36 -7.27 5.13 9.46
C SER A 36 -6.22 5.96 10.21
N THR A 37 -6.56 6.48 11.39
CA THR A 37 -5.60 7.15 12.29
C THR A 37 -4.77 6.15 13.09
N ASN A 38 -5.22 4.90 13.16
CA ASN A 38 -4.52 3.79 13.80
C ASN A 38 -4.33 2.63 12.80
N PRO A 39 -3.25 2.63 12.00
CA PRO A 39 -3.04 1.63 10.95
C PRO A 39 -3.00 0.18 11.45
N ALA A 40 -2.63 -0.04 12.71
CA ALA A 40 -2.65 -1.35 13.33
C ALA A 40 -4.08 -1.94 13.45
N SER A 41 -5.11 -1.08 13.42
CA SER A 41 -6.51 -1.51 13.40
C SER A 41 -6.89 -2.24 12.11
N ALA A 42 -6.15 -2.05 11.02
CA ALA A 42 -6.42 -2.69 9.73
C ALA A 42 -6.47 -4.22 9.85
N LEU A 43 -5.48 -4.82 10.54
CA LEU A 43 -5.48 -6.27 10.76
C LEU A 43 -6.72 -6.72 11.54
N SER A 44 -7.07 -5.99 12.59
CA SER A 44 -8.24 -6.33 13.43
C SER A 44 -9.53 -6.30 12.60
N ALA A 45 -9.68 -5.33 11.70
CA ALA A 45 -10.80 -5.26 10.77
C ALA A 45 -10.84 -6.45 9.80
N LEU A 46 -9.69 -7.07 9.50
CA LEU A 46 -9.53 -8.11 8.49
C LEU A 46 -9.53 -9.55 9.05
N GLN A 47 -9.25 -9.73 10.34
CA GLN A 47 -9.15 -11.05 11.00
C GLN A 47 -10.40 -11.93 10.86
N GLY A 48 -11.59 -11.33 10.69
CA GLY A 48 -12.85 -12.05 10.48
C GLY A 48 -13.12 -12.45 9.02
N GLU A 49 -12.38 -11.89 8.06
CA GLU A 49 -12.70 -12.02 6.63
C GLU A 49 -11.86 -13.10 5.94
N VAL A 50 -10.57 -13.18 6.25
CA VAL A 50 -9.66 -14.17 5.64
C VAL A 50 -8.73 -14.75 6.70
N VAL A 51 -8.69 -16.08 6.75
CA VAL A 51 -7.78 -16.82 7.64
C VAL A 51 -6.58 -17.29 6.81
N ALA A 52 -5.38 -16.87 7.21
CA ALA A 52 -4.08 -17.32 6.68
C ALA A 52 -4.00 -17.25 5.13
N PRO A 53 -4.01 -16.05 4.53
CA PRO A 53 -3.84 -15.91 3.08
C PRO A 53 -2.44 -16.39 2.61
N ASP A 54 -2.36 -16.94 1.40
CA ASP A 54 -1.08 -17.38 0.81
C ASP A 54 -0.19 -16.20 0.42
N ALA A 55 -0.82 -15.10 0.05
CA ALA A 55 -0.17 -13.84 -0.32
C ALA A 55 -1.18 -12.71 -0.16
N VAL A 56 -0.68 -11.55 0.27
CA VAL A 56 -1.46 -10.32 0.43
C VAL A 56 -0.89 -9.28 -0.52
N PHE A 57 -1.77 -8.68 -1.32
CA PHE A 57 -1.46 -7.57 -2.21
C PHE A 57 -2.24 -6.36 -1.72
N VAL A 58 -1.55 -5.24 -1.54
CA VAL A 58 -2.13 -4.04 -0.94
C VAL A 58 -2.05 -2.89 -1.94
N ALA A 59 -3.19 -2.24 -2.16
CA ALA A 59 -3.31 -0.96 -2.82
C ALA A 59 -3.61 0.10 -1.76
N ILE A 60 -2.78 1.13 -1.70
CA ILE A 60 -2.96 2.26 -0.78
C ILE A 60 -3.78 3.34 -1.49
N GLY A 61 -4.89 3.75 -0.88
CA GLY A 61 -5.75 4.81 -1.40
C GLY A 61 -5.03 6.16 -1.45
N LEU A 62 -5.41 7.00 -2.41
CA LEU A 62 -4.79 8.31 -2.64
C LEU A 62 -4.88 9.26 -1.44
N ALA A 63 -5.85 9.06 -0.54
CA ALA A 63 -5.97 9.84 0.69
C ALA A 63 -4.74 9.75 1.61
N PHE A 64 -3.92 8.69 1.46
CA PHE A 64 -2.70 8.46 2.23
C PHE A 64 -1.42 8.79 1.45
N LEU A 65 -1.54 9.28 0.21
CA LEU A 65 -0.42 9.48 -0.69
C LEU A 65 -0.29 10.95 -1.08
N HIS A 66 0.91 11.49 -0.96
CA HIS A 66 1.32 12.65 -1.72
C HIS A 66 1.68 12.20 -3.14
N VAL A 67 1.23 12.97 -4.14
CA VAL A 67 1.46 12.65 -5.55
C VAL A 67 2.13 13.84 -6.21
N ALA A 68 3.24 13.58 -6.91
CA ALA A 68 3.97 14.61 -7.63
C ALA A 68 4.38 14.09 -9.01
N ARG A 69 4.32 14.97 -10.01
CA ARG A 69 5.02 14.72 -11.27
C ARG A 69 6.46 15.18 -11.12
N VAL A 70 7.41 14.28 -11.34
CA VAL A 70 8.85 14.52 -11.15
C VAL A 70 9.57 14.57 -12.49
N GLN A 71 10.54 15.47 -12.63
CA GLN A 71 11.46 15.48 -13.76
C GLN A 71 12.80 14.94 -13.29
N LEU A 72 13.10 13.70 -13.68
CA LEU A 72 14.34 13.03 -13.32
C LEU A 72 15.29 13.00 -14.52
N PRO A 73 16.61 13.10 -14.31
CA PRO A 73 17.59 12.90 -15.37
C PRO A 73 17.41 11.55 -16.06
N PRO A 74 17.73 11.46 -17.38
CA PRO A 74 17.67 10.19 -18.10
C PRO A 74 18.62 9.17 -17.45
N SER A 75 18.04 8.13 -16.89
CA SER A 75 18.73 7.09 -16.11
C SER A 75 17.89 5.81 -16.07
N GLY A 76 18.49 4.70 -15.64
CA GLY A 76 17.78 3.42 -15.52
C GLY A 76 16.71 3.43 -14.42
N PRO A 77 15.71 2.54 -14.45
CA PRO A 77 14.60 2.53 -13.49
C PRO A 77 15.03 2.50 -12.02
N GLU A 78 16.00 1.66 -11.67
CA GLU A 78 16.53 1.56 -10.30
C GLU A 78 17.19 2.86 -9.83
N ALA A 79 17.95 3.53 -10.70
CA ALA A 79 18.58 4.80 -10.38
C ALA A 79 17.54 5.91 -10.18
N ARG A 80 16.49 5.92 -11.00
CA ARG A 80 15.35 6.87 -10.86
C ARG A 80 14.59 6.64 -9.56
N GLU A 81 14.36 5.38 -9.20
CA GLU A 81 13.72 5.00 -7.94
C GLU A 81 14.56 5.48 -6.73
N ALA A 82 15.87 5.23 -6.76
CA ALA A 82 16.76 5.71 -5.71
C ALA A 82 16.74 7.25 -5.58
N MET A 83 16.65 7.99 -6.69
CA MET A 83 16.59 9.46 -6.65
C MET A 83 15.38 9.99 -5.87
N VAL A 84 14.20 9.37 -6.00
CA VAL A 84 13.01 9.81 -5.26
C VAL A 84 13.04 9.37 -3.79
N GLN A 85 13.77 8.30 -3.47
CA GLN A 85 13.89 7.77 -2.11
C GLN A 85 14.92 8.50 -1.23
N VAL A 86 16.01 9.02 -1.81
CA VAL A 86 17.09 9.66 -1.02
C VAL A 86 16.69 11.04 -0.51
N GLU A 87 16.00 11.85 -1.33
CA GLU A 87 15.58 13.21 -0.96
C GLU A 87 14.10 13.47 -1.31
N PRO A 88 13.15 12.71 -0.73
CA PRO A 88 11.73 12.82 -1.07
C PRO A 88 11.18 14.24 -0.87
N GLN A 89 11.69 14.98 0.12
CA GLN A 89 11.33 16.37 0.42
C GLN A 89 11.60 17.36 -0.73
N ARG A 90 12.40 16.99 -1.74
CA ARG A 90 12.60 17.80 -2.95
C ARG A 90 11.40 17.74 -3.90
N PHE A 91 10.61 16.69 -3.80
CA PHE A 91 9.49 16.41 -4.69
C PHE A 91 8.14 16.61 -4.00
N PHE A 92 8.09 16.40 -2.68
CA PHE A 92 6.86 16.50 -1.89
C PHE A 92 7.00 17.58 -0.80
N PRO A 93 6.02 18.49 -0.65
CA PRO A 93 6.03 19.51 0.40
C PRO A 93 5.61 18.90 1.74
N VAL A 94 6.43 18.01 2.28
CA VAL A 94 6.16 17.25 3.52
C VAL A 94 7.09 17.69 4.63
N GLY A 95 6.55 17.82 5.85
CA GLY A 95 7.33 18.15 7.05
C GLY A 95 7.84 16.91 7.79
N ASP A 96 7.14 15.79 7.66
CA ASP A 96 7.42 14.54 8.35
C ASP A 96 8.22 13.55 7.47
N ALA A 97 8.73 12.49 8.10
CA ALA A 97 9.46 11.44 7.40
C ALA A 97 8.52 10.63 6.50
N VAL A 98 8.86 10.52 5.21
CA VAL A 98 8.07 9.80 4.22
C VAL A 98 8.86 8.69 3.54
N ARG A 99 8.14 7.67 3.04
CA ARG A 99 8.66 6.69 2.09
C ARG A 99 8.11 7.01 0.71
N ALA A 100 9.00 7.23 -0.25
CA ALA A 100 8.64 7.58 -1.62
C ALA A 100 8.91 6.42 -2.59
N ALA A 101 8.15 6.37 -3.68
CA ALA A 101 8.34 5.43 -4.77
C ALA A 101 7.97 6.07 -6.11
N LEU A 102 8.62 5.65 -7.19
CA LEU A 102 8.27 6.04 -8.55
C LEU A 102 7.26 5.06 -9.14
N GLY A 103 6.23 5.59 -9.80
CA GLY A 103 5.30 4.77 -10.57
C GLY A 103 6.03 4.07 -11.72
N PRO A 104 5.68 2.81 -12.05
CA PRO A 104 6.35 2.04 -13.10
C PRO A 104 6.37 2.79 -14.43
N GLU A 105 7.56 2.92 -15.02
CA GLU A 105 7.77 3.59 -16.32
C GLU A 105 7.14 4.99 -16.42
N SER A 106 7.00 5.68 -15.28
CA SER A 106 6.29 6.95 -15.19
C SER A 106 7.15 8.08 -14.63
N ASP A 107 6.68 9.30 -14.85
CA ASP A 107 7.19 10.50 -14.20
C ASP A 107 6.33 10.88 -12.97
N VAL A 108 5.56 9.94 -12.42
CA VAL A 108 4.72 10.16 -11.25
C VAL A 108 5.35 9.48 -10.06
N ALA A 109 5.67 10.26 -9.03
CA ALA A 109 6.15 9.74 -7.75
C ALA A 109 5.04 9.84 -6.70
N PHE A 110 5.07 8.90 -5.77
CA PHE A 110 4.18 8.81 -4.63
C PHE A 110 5.02 8.89 -3.35
N ALA A 111 4.46 9.48 -2.29
CA ALA A 111 5.04 9.41 -0.96
C ALA A 111 3.95 9.18 0.09
N ALA A 112 4.24 8.34 1.08
CA ALA A 112 3.39 8.07 2.23
C ALA A 112 4.15 8.38 3.52
N ASP A 113 3.42 8.72 4.59
CA ASP A 113 4.01 8.83 5.92
C ASP A 113 4.70 7.51 6.31
N ALA A 114 5.98 7.59 6.72
CA ALA A 114 6.81 6.43 6.93
C ALA A 114 6.37 5.63 8.17
N ALA A 115 5.93 6.31 9.23
CA ALA A 115 5.49 5.67 10.46
C ALA A 115 4.15 4.96 10.26
N TRP A 116 3.22 5.61 9.57
CA TRP A 116 1.92 5.06 9.19
C TRP A 116 2.09 3.82 8.30
N LEU A 117 2.94 3.90 7.27
CA LEU A 117 3.19 2.77 6.38
C LEU A 117 3.89 1.61 7.12
N GLY A 118 4.85 1.93 8.00
CA GLY A 118 5.51 0.92 8.83
C GLY A 118 4.55 0.22 9.81
N ALA A 119 3.60 0.95 10.40
CA ALA A 119 2.57 0.37 11.26
C ALA A 119 1.61 -0.53 10.47
N LEU A 120 1.23 -0.15 9.25
CA LEU A 120 0.41 -0.97 8.36
C LEU A 120 1.15 -2.25 7.93
N GLU A 121 2.41 -2.13 7.49
CA GLU A 121 3.27 -3.27 7.13
C GLU A 121 3.42 -4.24 8.31
N ALA A 122 3.69 -3.73 9.51
CA ALA A 122 3.80 -4.54 10.71
C ALA A 122 2.49 -5.28 11.04
N ALA A 123 1.35 -4.60 10.93
CA ALA A 123 0.05 -5.22 11.18
C ALA A 123 -0.24 -6.34 10.17
N LEU A 124 -0.06 -6.07 8.87
CA LEU A 124 -0.31 -7.06 7.83
C LEU A 124 0.71 -8.21 7.84
N GLY A 125 1.96 -7.95 8.24
CA GLY A 125 3.01 -8.96 8.39
C GLY A 125 2.72 -10.03 9.45
N THR A 126 1.76 -9.79 10.35
CA THR A 126 1.31 -10.80 11.32
C THR A 126 0.16 -11.68 10.82
N TRP A 127 -0.36 -11.43 9.61
CA TRP A 127 -1.53 -12.14 9.07
C TRP A 127 -1.20 -13.51 8.44
N GLY A 128 0.08 -13.83 8.29
CA GLY A 128 0.56 -15.11 7.74
C GLY A 128 2.06 -15.21 7.74
#